data_AF-A0A961AYB4-F1
#
_entry.id   AF-A0A961AYB4-F1
#
_cell.length_a   1.000
_cell.length_b   1.000
_cell.length_c   1.000
_cell.angle_alpha   90.00
_cell.angle_beta   90.00
_cell.angle_gamma   90.00
#
_symmetry.space_group_name_H-M   'P 1'
#
loop_
_entity.id
_entity.type
_entity.pdbx_description
1 polymer ?
#
loop_
_entity_poly.entity_id
_entity_poly.type
_entity_poly.pdbx_seq_one_letter_code
_entity_poly.pdbx_strand_id
1 'polypeptide(L)'
;MSEKSAPDADSKGFSTFETILSVRPDDIDMNRHVHNSKYLDYVLAARFDQMERCYRMPMEAFLERNFSWFVKSTYIEHKRPLHLGDTIAVRTRVEEV
;
A
#
# COMPACT_ATOMS: atom_id res chain seq x y z
N MET A 1 5.83 -6.48 43.14
CA MET A 1 4.59 -6.28 42.36
C MET A 1 4.94 -5.33 41.21
N SER A 2 5.88 -5.68 40.33
CA SER A 2 5.72 -6.44 39.08
C SER A 2 4.36 -6.27 38.43
N GLU A 3 4.32 -5.44 37.39
CA GLU A 3 3.82 -5.86 36.08
C GLU A 3 4.72 -5.20 35.02
N LYS A 4 5.72 -5.97 34.56
CA LYS A 4 6.35 -5.71 33.27
C LYS A 4 5.29 -6.03 32.22
N SER A 5 4.89 -5.03 31.44
CA SER A 5 4.08 -5.28 30.24
C SER A 5 4.82 -6.29 29.37
N ALA A 6 4.12 -7.35 28.99
CA ALA A 6 4.64 -8.41 28.14
C ALA A 6 5.20 -7.83 26.83
N PRO A 7 6.25 -8.43 26.25
CA PRO A 7 6.60 -8.13 24.88
C PRO A 7 5.45 -8.62 24.00
N ASP A 8 4.80 -7.72 23.25
CA ASP A 8 3.89 -8.13 22.19
C ASP A 8 4.68 -8.94 21.18
N ALA A 9 4.52 -10.25 21.27
CA ALA A 9 5.12 -11.21 20.38
C ALA A 9 4.33 -11.22 19.08
N ASP A 10 4.92 -10.64 18.03
CA ASP A 10 4.91 -11.35 16.76
C ASP A 10 6.29 -11.25 16.07
N SER A 11 7.19 -12.13 16.50
CA SER A 11 8.58 -12.23 16.00
C SER A 11 8.69 -13.10 14.75
N LYS A 12 7.83 -12.87 13.75
CA LYS A 12 8.01 -13.31 12.36
C LYS A 12 7.59 -12.18 11.41
N GLY A 13 8.19 -11.00 11.58
CA GLY A 13 7.83 -9.81 10.80
C GLY A 13 8.00 -10.03 9.30
N PHE A 14 6.91 -9.93 8.54
CA PHE A 14 6.98 -9.83 7.09
C PHE A 14 7.80 -8.60 6.68
N SER A 15 8.49 -8.71 5.54
CA SER A 15 9.26 -7.59 5.00
C SER A 15 8.33 -6.41 4.66
N THR A 16 8.82 -5.21 4.95
CA THR A 16 8.15 -3.95 4.62
C THR A 16 8.87 -3.32 3.44
N PHE A 17 8.11 -2.92 2.42
CA PHE A 17 8.65 -2.34 1.20
C PHE A 17 8.08 -0.94 0.96
N GLU A 18 8.79 -0.15 0.16
CA GLU A 18 8.45 1.24 -0.14
C GLU A 18 8.55 1.51 -1.65
N THR A 19 7.60 2.31 -2.14
CA THR A 19 7.56 2.84 -3.51
C THR A 19 7.32 4.34 -3.43
N ILE A 20 8.08 5.11 -4.19
CA ILE A 20 7.90 6.56 -4.32
C ILE A 20 7.02 6.84 -5.54
N LEU A 21 5.93 7.58 -5.35
CA LEU A 21 5.02 8.00 -6.42
C LEU A 21 4.86 9.52 -6.39
N SER A 22 4.51 10.11 -7.53
CA SER A 22 4.16 11.53 -7.66
C SER A 22 2.64 11.67 -7.84
N VAL A 23 2.03 12.68 -7.19
CA VAL A 23 0.63 13.01 -7.41
C VAL A 23 0.42 13.53 -8.84
N ARG A 24 -0.53 12.96 -9.58
CA ARG A 24 -0.81 13.34 -10.97
C ARG A 24 -1.91 14.41 -11.04
N PRO A 25 -1.93 15.25 -12.08
CA PRO A 25 -3.02 16.21 -12.30
C PRO A 25 -4.40 15.56 -12.27
N ASP A 26 -4.54 14.37 -12.87
CA ASP A 26 -5.81 13.65 -12.97
C ASP A 26 -6.27 13.01 -11.63
N ASP A 27 -5.45 13.08 -10.58
CA ASP A 27 -5.82 12.61 -9.24
C ASP A 27 -6.52 13.70 -8.43
N ILE A 28 -6.45 14.96 -8.86
CA ILE A 28 -6.98 16.12 -8.15
C ILE A 28 -8.47 16.31 -8.44
N ASP A 29 -9.26 16.46 -7.38
CA ASP A 29 -10.69 16.74 -7.49
C ASP A 29 -11.02 18.25 -7.46
N MET A 30 -12.32 18.56 -7.48
CA MET A 30 -12.81 19.95 -7.45
C MET A 30 -12.48 20.69 -6.14
N ASN A 31 -12.11 19.97 -5.08
CA ASN A 31 -11.66 20.54 -3.81
C ASN A 31 -10.15 20.79 -3.78
N ARG A 32 -9.46 20.61 -4.92
CA ARG A 32 -8.03 20.93 -5.14
C ARG A 32 -7.06 20.05 -4.36
N HIS A 33 -7.48 18.86 -3.97
CA HIS A 33 -6.61 17.84 -3.39
C HIS A 33 -6.91 16.49 -4.04
N VAL A 34 -6.06 15.50 -3.76
CA VAL A 34 -6.26 14.14 -4.26
C VAL A 34 -7.62 13.61 -3.84
N HIS A 35 -8.39 13.09 -4.79
CA HIS A 35 -9.69 12.46 -4.53
C HIS A 35 -9.53 11.22 -3.64
N ASN A 36 -10.47 10.98 -2.72
CA ASN A 36 -10.37 9.89 -1.74
C ASN A 36 -10.11 8.50 -2.39
N SER A 37 -10.72 8.23 -3.54
CA SER A 37 -10.59 6.93 -4.22
C SER A 37 -9.18 6.68 -4.77
N LYS A 38 -8.43 7.74 -5.08
CA LYS A 38 -7.08 7.66 -5.64
C LYS A 38 -6.04 7.14 -4.66
N TYR A 39 -6.30 7.26 -3.35
CA TYR A 39 -5.41 6.72 -2.34
C TYR A 39 -5.30 5.19 -2.44
N LEU A 40 -6.40 4.50 -2.80
CA LEU A 40 -6.35 3.05 -3.04
C LEU A 40 -5.53 2.72 -4.28
N ASP A 41 -5.68 3.50 -5.36
CA ASP A 41 -4.89 3.33 -6.58
C ASP A 41 -3.39 3.44 -6.30
N TYR A 42 -2.96 4.36 -5.43
CA TYR A 42 -1.56 4.48 -5.02
C TYR A 42 -1.05 3.25 -4.27
N VAL A 43 -1.88 2.69 -3.38
CA VAL A 43 -1.54 1.44 -2.67
C VAL A 43 -1.40 0.28 -3.66
N LEU A 44 -2.35 0.14 -4.59
CA LEU A 44 -2.32 -0.92 -5.59
C LEU A 44 -1.12 -0.79 -6.53
N ALA A 45 -0.84 0.42 -7.04
CA ALA A 45 0.32 0.70 -7.88
C ALA A 45 1.64 0.34 -7.17
N ALA A 46 1.78 0.73 -5.90
CA ALA A 46 2.94 0.38 -5.09
C ALA A 46 3.06 -1.13 -4.87
N ARG A 47 1.95 -1.85 -4.66
CA ARG A 47 1.96 -3.31 -4.52
C ARG A 47 2.42 -4.00 -5.80
N PHE A 48 1.97 -3.58 -6.97
CA PHE A 48 2.45 -4.14 -8.25
C PHE A 48 3.96 -3.95 -8.43
N ASP A 49 4.48 -2.74 -8.20
CA ASP A 49 5.93 -2.47 -8.24
C ASP A 49 6.70 -3.35 -7.23
N GLN A 50 6.21 -3.44 -6.00
CA GLN A 50 6.87 -4.21 -4.93
C GLN A 50 6.82 -5.72 -5.18
N MET A 51 5.74 -6.25 -5.77
CA MET A 51 5.63 -7.64 -6.18
C MET A 51 6.73 -8.05 -7.16
N GLU A 52 6.95 -7.26 -8.19
CA GLU A 52 7.99 -7.50 -9.19
C GLU A 52 9.39 -7.30 -8.57
N ARG A 53 9.64 -6.12 -8.00
CA ARG A 53 10.98 -5.70 -7.57
C ARG A 53 11.47 -6.39 -6.31
N CYS A 54 10.57 -6.69 -5.36
CA CYS A 54 10.95 -7.18 -4.04
C CYS A 54 10.62 -8.67 -3.84
N TYR A 55 9.45 -9.12 -4.28
CA TYR A 55 9.02 -10.52 -4.13
C TYR A 55 9.44 -11.40 -5.32
N ARG A 56 9.94 -10.82 -6.43
CA ARG A 56 10.29 -11.52 -7.67
C ARG A 56 9.12 -12.35 -8.23
N MET A 57 7.91 -11.86 -8.00
CA MET A 57 6.67 -12.53 -8.37
C MET A 57 5.69 -11.49 -8.91
N PRO A 58 5.86 -11.06 -10.17
CA PRO A 58 5.00 -10.06 -10.80
C PRO A 58 3.59 -10.63 -11.03
N MET A 59 2.62 -9.75 -11.31
CA MET A 59 1.23 -10.16 -11.51
C MET A 59 1.06 -11.11 -12.70
N GLU A 60 1.86 -10.92 -13.74
CA GLU A 60 1.90 -11.73 -14.96
C GLU A 60 2.10 -13.21 -14.62
N ALA A 61 2.95 -13.50 -13.63
CA ALA A 61 3.21 -14.87 -13.18
C ALA A 61 1.97 -15.55 -12.56
N PHE A 62 1.01 -14.79 -12.03
CA PHE A 62 -0.27 -15.33 -11.56
C PHE A 62 -1.24 -15.54 -12.72
N LEU A 63 -1.29 -14.58 -13.66
CA LEU A 63 -2.16 -14.64 -14.83
C LEU A 63 -1.82 -15.85 -15.72
N GLU A 64 -0.54 -16.13 -15.95
CA GLU A 64 -0.07 -17.32 -16.68
C GLU A 64 -0.56 -18.64 -16.08
N ARG A 65 -0.89 -18.63 -14.78
CA ARG A 65 -1.40 -19.79 -14.03
C ARG A 65 -2.92 -19.77 -13.86
N ASN A 66 -3.63 -18.88 -14.56
CA ASN A 66 -5.06 -18.64 -14.41
C ASN A 66 -5.49 -18.24 -12.98
N PHE A 67 -4.60 -17.54 -12.26
CA PHE A 67 -4.91 -16.96 -10.96
C PHE A 67 -5.10 -15.43 -11.05
N SER A 68 -6.01 -14.90 -10.24
CA SER A 68 -6.26 -13.47 -10.10
C SER A 68 -6.67 -13.14 -8.68
N TRP A 69 -6.57 -11.86 -8.30
CA TRP A 69 -6.91 -11.35 -6.98
C TRP A 69 -8.05 -10.34 -7.06
N PHE A 70 -8.86 -10.30 -6.02
CA PHE A 70 -9.88 -9.27 -5.83
C PHE A 70 -9.82 -8.75 -4.40
N VAL A 71 -10.08 -7.46 -4.23
CA VAL A 71 -10.07 -6.82 -2.91
C VAL A 71 -11.42 -7.10 -2.24
N LYS A 72 -11.41 -7.86 -1.14
CA LYS A 72 -12.62 -8.16 -0.35
C LYS A 72 -13.05 -6.97 0.53
N SER A 73 -12.08 -6.29 1.14
CA SER A 73 -12.34 -5.17 2.05
C SER A 73 -11.17 -4.20 2.05
N THR A 74 -11.45 -2.94 2.32
CA THR A 74 -10.44 -1.88 2.43
C THR A 74 -10.88 -0.88 3.49
N TYR A 75 -9.92 -0.43 4.29
CA TYR A 75 -10.10 0.61 5.29
C TYR A 75 -9.02 1.67 5.09
N ILE A 76 -9.41 2.93 4.93
CA ILE A 76 -8.49 4.06 4.73
C ILE A 76 -8.87 5.17 5.71
N GLU A 77 -7.88 5.63 6.46
CA GLU A 77 -8.00 6.78 7.34
C GLU A 77 -7.24 7.97 6.72
N HIS A 78 -7.96 9.02 6.34
CA HIS A 78 -7.38 10.22 5.72
C HIS A 78 -6.93 11.22 6.79
N LYS A 79 -5.62 11.34 6.99
CA LYS A 79 -5.03 12.22 8.04
C LYS A 79 -4.65 13.61 7.53
N ARG A 80 -4.25 13.72 6.26
CA ARG A 80 -3.82 14.97 5.62
C ARG A 80 -4.08 14.90 4.12
N PRO A 81 -4.56 15.97 3.47
CA PRO A 81 -4.69 16.01 2.01
C PRO A 81 -3.32 16.03 1.32
N LEU A 82 -3.27 15.41 0.14
CA LEU A 82 -2.18 15.50 -0.83
C LEU A 82 -2.56 16.47 -1.95
N HIS A 83 -1.58 17.19 -2.48
CA HIS A 83 -1.75 18.20 -3.51
C HIS A 83 -0.89 17.90 -4.74
N LEU A 84 -1.19 18.60 -5.83
CA LEU A 84 -0.39 18.52 -7.04
C LEU A 84 1.06 18.90 -6.77
N GLY A 85 2.00 18.08 -7.26
CA GLY A 85 3.43 18.27 -7.04
C GLY A 85 3.98 17.55 -5.81
N ASP A 86 3.12 17.03 -4.93
CA ASP A 86 3.57 16.21 -3.81
C ASP A 86 4.18 14.89 -4.30
N THR A 87 5.19 14.44 -3.57
CA THR A 87 5.78 13.11 -3.70
C THR A 87 5.38 12.29 -2.48
N ILE A 88 4.90 11.07 -2.72
CA ILE A 88 4.40 10.17 -1.69
C ILE A 88 5.28 8.93 -1.59
N ALA A 89 5.59 8.54 -0.35
CA ALA A 89 6.18 7.24 -0.04
C ALA A 89 5.08 6.29 0.39
N VAL A 90 4.80 5.27 -0.42
CA VAL A 90 3.80 4.24 -0.13
C VAL A 90 4.50 3.03 0.46
N ARG A 91 4.30 2.82 1.76
CA ARG A 91 4.89 1.71 2.51
C ARG A 91 3.87 0.62 2.72
N THR A 92 4.24 -0.61 2.41
CA THR A 92 3.34 -1.75 2.54
C THR A 92 4.02 -2.96 3.16
N ARG A 93 3.24 -3.80 3.84
CA ARG A 93 3.67 -5.09 4.40
C ARG A 93 2.52 -6.09 4.35
N VAL A 94 2.83 -7.37 4.33
CA VAL A 94 1.83 -8.40 4.64
C VAL A 94 1.67 -8.42 6.16
N GLU A 95 0.44 -8.53 6.65
CA GLU A 95 0.15 -8.64 8.08
C GLU A 95 -0.01 -10.10 8.48
N GLU A 96 -0.83 -10.84 7.73
CA GLU A 96 -1.08 -12.28 7.86
C GLU A 96 -1.40 -12.90 6.49
N VAL A 97 -1.35 -14.24 6.39
CA VAL A 97 -1.67 -15.04 5.18
C VAL A 97 -2.66 -16.14 5.53
#